data_AF-A0A9E3I6B9-F1
#
_entry.id   AF-A0A9E3I6B9-F1
#
_cell.length_a   1.000
_cell.length_b   1.000
_cell.length_c   1.000
_cell.angle_alpha   90.00
_cell.angle_beta   90.00
_cell.angle_gamma   90.00
#
_symmetry.space_group_name_H-M   'P 1'
#
loop_
_entity.id
_entity.type
_entity.pdbx_description
1 polymer ?
#
loop_
_entity_poly.entity_id
_entity_poly.type
_entity_poly.pdbx_seq_one_letter_code
_entity_poly.pdbx_strand_id
1 'polypeptide(L)'
;ATRKATARKRATAKKSVTPKAKATRKATARKRATAKKSVTPKAKATRKATARKRSTTRKTATPKARAKATRKPARRVARQNKPVRHKNEFDFNAWLLPRLELEQHEPNAQTEAGVKDQIKGSTRYAWMGAGQCGGRIVQSFYDLGYRKVLAINTTHHDLDLLDIPKDQKFLMDIGEEGAGKDVQRGKEAVQQYQQEITHLTRKTFGNEVDRIMVCVGAGGGTGGGSASGLIEIAKKYARYIGLSKPEKKVGVIMTLPTVGEASSPKVAENAWKVATELSELAANGQISPLIFIDNDKIKRMYPGMTVKSFWPTINSTVAGLFDIFNRLSALSSRYTSFDPVDYHSIMEAGGCTIMGLTTVPKFKDKYAISEAVKNNLEKTLLAGGFDLRNAKLAGCIVVAGRQLIESVKGLQDNIDYAFDNLSEITGQATIHRGIYEDGRDCLRVYTVIGGLDTCTSRLQELRSHIAAGSC
;
A
#
# COMPACT_ATOMS: atom_id res chain seq x y z
N ALA A 1 51.46 -66.93 -3.61
CA ALA A 1 52.08 -66.33 -4.81
C ALA A 1 52.00 -64.80 -4.69
N THR A 2 53.07 -63.99 -4.59
CA THR A 2 54.17 -63.62 -5.52
C THR A 2 53.81 -62.71 -6.71
N ARG A 3 54.38 -61.48 -6.70
CA ARG A 3 54.64 -60.55 -7.85
C ARG A 3 53.38 -59.93 -8.51
N LYS A 4 53.38 -58.75 -9.18
CA LYS A 4 54.29 -57.57 -9.41
C LYS A 4 53.30 -56.41 -9.76
N ALA A 5 53.43 -55.13 -9.39
CA ALA A 5 54.53 -54.15 -9.33
C ALA A 5 54.89 -53.47 -10.67
N THR A 6 55.09 -52.13 -10.61
CA THR A 6 55.40 -51.15 -11.68
C THR A 6 54.22 -50.77 -12.61
N ALA A 7 54.08 -49.54 -13.11
CA ALA A 7 55.02 -48.39 -13.17
C ALA A 7 54.29 -47.05 -12.80
N ARG A 8 54.76 -45.80 -13.04
CA ARG A 8 55.92 -45.28 -13.80
C ARG A 8 56.58 -44.03 -13.17
N LYS A 9 56.38 -42.81 -13.71
CA LYS A 9 57.03 -41.49 -13.40
C LYS A 9 56.07 -40.35 -13.86
N ARG A 10 56.25 -39.03 -13.64
CA ARG A 10 57.42 -38.21 -13.27
C ARG A 10 56.97 -36.84 -12.70
N ALA A 11 57.81 -36.21 -11.87
CA ALA A 11 57.64 -34.83 -11.39
C ALA A 11 58.16 -33.77 -12.39
N THR A 12 57.78 -32.50 -12.21
CA THR A 12 58.71 -31.36 -11.96
C THR A 12 57.94 -30.03 -11.75
N ALA A 13 58.61 -29.02 -11.18
CA ALA A 13 58.06 -27.68 -10.93
C ALA A 13 58.95 -26.58 -11.54
N LYS A 14 58.43 -25.36 -11.72
CA LYS A 14 59.23 -24.11 -11.63
C LYS A 14 58.42 -22.79 -11.62
N LYS A 15 58.77 -21.95 -10.63
CA LYS A 15 58.91 -20.47 -10.62
C LYS A 15 58.31 -19.63 -11.78
N SER A 16 57.63 -18.53 -11.41
CA SER A 16 57.98 -17.11 -11.68
C SER A 16 56.73 -16.20 -11.64
N VAL A 17 56.76 -14.87 -11.47
CA VAL A 17 57.68 -13.90 -10.82
C VAL A 17 56.82 -12.67 -10.44
N THR A 18 57.16 -11.91 -9.39
CA THR A 18 56.53 -10.60 -9.09
C THR A 18 57.43 -9.42 -9.45
N PRO A 19 56.85 -8.25 -9.73
CA PRO A 19 57.42 -6.98 -9.26
C PRO A 19 56.48 -6.21 -8.32
N LYS A 20 57.05 -5.28 -7.53
CA LYS A 20 56.35 -4.36 -6.62
C LYS A 20 56.57 -2.90 -7.05
N ALA A 21 55.59 -2.03 -6.82
CA ALA A 21 55.76 -0.62 -6.48
C ALA A 21 54.66 -0.24 -5.47
N LYS A 22 54.95 0.25 -4.25
CA LYS A 22 55.46 1.60 -3.89
C LYS A 22 54.56 2.70 -4.48
N ALA A 23 53.55 3.25 -3.79
CA ALA A 23 53.47 3.89 -2.46
C ALA A 23 53.95 5.36 -2.42
N THR A 24 53.07 6.25 -1.96
CA THR A 24 53.40 7.61 -1.49
C THR A 24 52.40 8.06 -0.42
N ARG A 25 52.87 8.85 0.55
CA ARG A 25 52.05 9.49 1.58
C ARG A 25 51.59 10.86 1.08
N LYS A 26 50.42 11.33 1.49
CA LYS A 26 50.20 12.76 1.71
C LYS A 26 49.30 12.98 2.92
N ALA A 27 49.80 13.73 3.88
CA ALA A 27 49.06 14.20 5.04
C ALA A 27 48.98 15.72 4.98
N THR A 28 47.84 16.28 5.38
CA THR A 28 47.68 17.72 5.62
C THR A 28 46.67 17.90 6.75
N ALA A 29 47.00 18.72 7.74
CA ALA A 29 46.20 18.90 8.95
C ALA A 29 46.15 20.38 9.37
N ARG A 30 44.93 20.85 9.68
CA ARG A 30 44.57 22.12 10.35
C ARG A 30 43.22 21.83 11.04
N LYS A 31 42.99 22.05 12.35
CA LYS A 31 43.09 23.30 13.16
C LYS A 31 42.24 24.42 12.54
N ARG A 32 41.34 25.14 13.21
CA ARG A 32 40.94 25.32 14.64
C ARG A 32 39.39 25.59 14.62
N ALA A 33 38.60 25.73 15.69
CA ALA A 33 38.86 25.89 17.12
C ALA A 33 37.76 25.24 18.01
N THR A 34 37.30 25.94 19.05
CA THR A 34 36.54 25.44 20.21
C THR A 34 35.76 26.59 20.89
N ALA A 35 34.61 26.32 21.48
CA ALA A 35 33.97 27.18 22.50
C ALA A 35 33.09 26.34 23.46
N LYS A 36 33.00 26.75 24.73
CA LYS A 36 32.19 26.10 25.79
C LYS A 36 31.28 27.12 26.49
N LYS A 37 30.06 26.71 26.85
CA LYS A 37 29.27 27.01 28.07
C LYS A 37 27.91 26.29 27.91
N SER A 38 27.32 25.48 28.81
CA SER A 38 27.39 25.27 30.26
C SER A 38 26.71 26.33 31.15
N VAL A 39 25.38 26.16 31.40
CA VAL A 39 24.72 26.38 32.70
C VAL A 39 23.44 25.50 32.80
N THR A 40 23.27 24.81 33.93
CA THR A 40 22.01 24.40 34.59
C THR A 40 22.25 24.50 36.12
N PRO A 41 21.30 24.30 37.05
CA PRO A 41 19.83 24.13 36.98
C PRO A 41 19.08 25.15 37.89
N LYS A 42 17.91 24.76 38.48
CA LYS A 42 17.05 25.42 39.52
C LYS A 42 15.85 26.22 38.98
N ALA A 43 14.68 26.29 39.66
CA ALA A 43 14.16 25.53 40.83
C ALA A 43 12.61 25.64 40.97
N LYS A 44 12.03 24.92 41.93
CA LYS A 44 10.59 24.93 42.32
C LYS A 44 10.19 26.23 43.05
N ALA A 45 8.95 26.70 42.83
CA ALA A 45 8.13 27.43 43.82
C ALA A 45 6.64 27.38 43.39
N THR A 46 5.78 26.49 43.92
CA THR A 46 4.99 26.62 45.17
C THR A 46 4.19 27.91 45.38
N ARG A 47 2.85 27.76 45.33
CA ARG A 47 1.81 28.40 46.18
C ARG A 47 2.01 29.87 46.59
N LYS A 48 1.08 30.72 46.15
CA LYS A 48 0.47 31.73 47.05
C LYS A 48 -1.04 31.80 46.84
N ALA A 49 -1.79 31.42 47.88
CA ALA A 49 -3.20 31.78 47.99
C ALA A 49 -3.29 33.18 48.62
N THR A 50 -4.26 33.98 48.19
CA THR A 50 -4.78 35.10 48.97
C THR A 50 -6.31 35.05 48.92
N ALA A 51 -6.97 35.52 49.98
CA ALA A 51 -8.41 35.34 50.18
C ALA A 51 -9.04 36.58 50.81
N ARG A 52 -10.38 36.65 50.70
CA ARG A 52 -11.29 37.59 51.39
C ARG A 52 -11.12 39.10 51.13
N LYS A 53 -12.21 39.69 50.63
CA LYS A 53 -13.07 40.65 51.37
C LYS A 53 -14.48 40.66 50.74
N ARG A 54 -15.57 41.13 51.38
CA ARG A 54 -16.21 40.79 52.69
C ARG A 54 -17.40 41.74 52.94
N SER A 55 -18.65 41.26 52.84
CA SER A 55 -19.87 41.90 53.39
C SER A 55 -21.05 40.90 53.33
N THR A 56 -21.82 40.48 54.36
CA THR A 56 -22.59 41.14 55.47
C THR A 56 -23.95 41.73 55.03
N THR A 57 -25.14 41.36 55.56
CA THR A 57 -25.53 40.25 56.50
C THR A 57 -26.93 39.62 56.15
N ARG A 58 -28.07 39.56 56.90
CA ARG A 58 -28.49 39.97 58.28
C ARG A 58 -29.71 39.19 58.89
N LYS A 59 -29.72 37.84 58.89
CA LYS A 59 -30.72 36.92 59.57
C LYS A 59 -32.09 36.77 58.84
N THR A 60 -33.03 35.83 59.10
CA THR A 60 -33.28 34.71 60.08
C THR A 60 -34.19 33.65 59.36
N ALA A 61 -34.82 32.55 59.85
CA ALA A 61 -34.99 31.80 61.12
C ALA A 61 -35.43 30.32 60.85
N THR A 62 -35.55 29.48 61.90
CA THR A 62 -36.09 28.08 61.96
C THR A 62 -36.73 27.86 63.37
N PRO A 63 -37.34 26.71 63.84
CA PRO A 63 -37.22 25.29 63.40
C PRO A 63 -38.44 24.31 63.65
N LYS A 64 -38.18 22.98 63.54
CA LYS A 64 -38.91 21.81 64.17
C LYS A 64 -40.28 21.40 63.56
N ALA A 65 -40.77 20.14 63.63
CA ALA A 65 -40.24 18.84 64.10
C ALA A 65 -40.96 17.60 63.47
N ARG A 66 -40.57 16.36 63.86
CA ARG A 66 -41.01 15.03 63.35
C ARG A 66 -42.32 14.47 63.96
N ALA A 67 -43.07 13.70 63.17
CA ALA A 67 -43.76 12.42 63.50
C ALA A 67 -44.15 11.74 62.13
N LYS A 68 -44.14 10.43 61.82
CA LYS A 68 -44.43 9.12 62.49
C LYS A 68 -45.88 8.97 62.99
N ALA A 69 -46.68 7.96 62.64
CA ALA A 69 -46.50 6.81 61.73
C ALA A 69 -47.86 6.19 61.29
N THR A 70 -47.83 5.16 60.42
CA THR A 70 -48.78 4.01 60.21
C THR A 70 -50.19 4.04 60.84
N ARG A 71 -51.30 3.58 60.21
CA ARG A 71 -51.48 2.29 59.47
C ARG A 71 -52.77 2.25 58.58
N LYS A 72 -52.92 1.18 57.77
CA LYS A 72 -54.03 0.77 56.83
C LYS A 72 -55.38 0.43 57.53
N PRO A 73 -56.52 0.08 56.83
CA PRO A 73 -57.07 0.46 55.50
C PRO A 73 -58.64 0.63 55.40
N ALA A 74 -59.16 0.91 54.17
CA ALA A 74 -60.57 0.75 53.69
C ALA A 74 -61.65 1.72 54.25
N ARG A 75 -62.82 1.96 53.61
CA ARG A 75 -63.58 1.27 52.52
C ARG A 75 -64.26 2.29 51.55
N ARG A 76 -64.90 1.81 50.47
CA ARG A 76 -65.65 2.56 49.41
C ARG A 76 -66.57 3.68 49.97
N VAL A 77 -66.75 4.80 49.26
CA VAL A 77 -67.77 5.07 48.19
C VAL A 77 -67.43 6.48 47.58
N ALA A 78 -67.73 6.91 46.35
CA ALA A 78 -68.67 6.50 45.28
C ALA A 78 -68.03 6.56 43.85
N ARG A 79 -68.84 6.73 42.79
CA ARG A 79 -68.46 7.20 41.43
C ARG A 79 -69.64 7.96 40.80
N GLN A 80 -69.43 9.16 40.25
CA GLN A 80 -70.33 9.79 39.26
C GLN A 80 -69.47 10.51 38.21
N ASN A 81 -69.83 10.36 36.92
CA ASN A 81 -69.10 10.97 35.81
C ASN A 81 -69.86 12.18 35.26
N LYS A 82 -69.16 13.30 35.07
CA LYS A 82 -69.33 14.23 33.94
C LYS A 82 -68.01 14.98 33.71
N PRO A 83 -67.72 15.45 32.48
CA PRO A 83 -66.33 15.63 32.03
C PRO A 83 -65.71 16.96 32.47
N VAL A 84 -64.45 16.90 32.92
CA VAL A 84 -63.57 18.06 33.03
C VAL A 84 -62.97 18.38 31.66
N ARG A 85 -63.20 19.58 31.14
CA ARG A 85 -62.47 20.09 29.96
C ARG A 85 -61.02 20.39 30.36
N HIS A 86 -60.09 19.54 29.97
CA HIS A 86 -58.67 19.92 29.99
C HIS A 86 -58.40 20.97 28.91
N LYS A 87 -58.01 22.18 29.32
CA LYS A 87 -57.38 23.21 28.47
C LYS A 87 -56.15 23.79 29.17
N ASN A 88 -55.10 22.97 29.24
CA ASN A 88 -53.72 23.46 29.19
C ASN A 88 -53.15 22.91 27.89
N GLU A 89 -53.46 23.61 26.80
CA GLU A 89 -53.03 23.28 25.45
C GLU A 89 -51.58 23.80 25.32
N PHE A 90 -50.61 22.88 25.23
CA PHE A 90 -49.19 23.25 25.21
C PHE A 90 -48.85 23.88 23.86
N ASP A 91 -48.59 25.19 23.85
CA ASP A 91 -48.26 25.92 22.62
C ASP A 91 -46.86 25.55 22.12
N PHE A 92 -46.82 24.59 21.19
CA PHE A 92 -45.61 24.18 20.49
C PHE A 92 -44.93 25.31 19.71
N ASN A 93 -45.67 26.37 19.30
CA ASN A 93 -45.10 27.46 18.51
C ASN A 93 -44.25 28.40 19.37
N ALA A 94 -44.57 28.55 20.65
CA ALA A 94 -43.77 29.30 21.61
C ALA A 94 -42.39 28.67 21.91
N TRP A 95 -42.13 27.46 21.40
CA TRP A 95 -40.85 26.76 21.50
C TRP A 95 -40.22 26.45 20.13
N LEU A 96 -40.64 27.17 19.08
CA LEU A 96 -39.94 27.15 17.78
C LEU A 96 -38.51 27.69 17.95
N LEU A 97 -37.53 26.90 17.52
CA LEU A 97 -36.14 27.36 17.43
C LEU A 97 -36.06 28.54 16.46
N PRO A 98 -35.36 29.63 16.81
CA PRO A 98 -35.15 30.75 15.90
C PRO A 98 -34.30 30.28 14.72
N ARG A 99 -34.76 30.51 13.49
CA ARG A 99 -34.01 30.14 12.29
C ARG A 99 -32.69 30.89 12.26
N LEU A 100 -31.59 30.17 12.23
CA LEU A 100 -30.26 30.73 12.04
C LEU A 100 -30.09 31.06 10.55
N GLU A 101 -29.51 32.22 10.23
CA GLU A 101 -29.21 32.59 8.83
C GLU A 101 -28.28 31.58 8.13
N LEU A 102 -27.49 30.85 8.94
CA LEU A 102 -26.64 29.73 8.53
C LEU A 102 -27.42 28.48 8.07
N GLU A 103 -28.73 28.36 8.33
CA GLU A 103 -29.56 27.24 7.82
C GLU A 103 -29.68 27.26 6.28
N GLN A 104 -29.47 28.42 5.65
CA GLN A 104 -29.43 28.58 4.19
C GLN A 104 -28.00 28.55 3.65
N HIS A 105 -26.99 28.47 4.53
CA HIS A 105 -25.59 28.40 4.13
C HIS A 105 -25.18 26.95 3.86
N GLU A 106 -25.63 26.40 2.72
CA GLU A 106 -24.93 25.26 2.14
C GLU A 106 -23.47 25.68 1.92
N PRO A 107 -22.50 25.01 2.58
CA PRO A 107 -21.11 25.34 2.36
C PRO A 107 -20.79 24.96 0.91
N ASN A 108 -20.49 25.96 0.08
CA ASN A 108 -19.99 25.76 -1.27
C ASN A 108 -18.91 24.68 -1.22
N ALA A 109 -19.19 23.51 -1.80
CA ALA A 109 -18.32 22.35 -1.73
C ALA A 109 -17.10 22.57 -2.63
N GLN A 110 -16.19 23.42 -2.14
CA GLN A 110 -14.97 23.83 -2.84
C GLN A 110 -14.24 22.57 -3.26
N THR A 111 -14.28 22.33 -4.57
CA THR A 111 -13.73 21.11 -5.13
C THR A 111 -12.22 21.27 -5.09
N GLU A 112 -11.58 20.72 -4.05
CA GLU A 112 -10.12 20.84 -3.87
C GLU A 112 -9.45 20.25 -5.11
N ALA A 113 -8.99 21.14 -5.98
CA ALA A 113 -8.30 20.83 -7.22
C ALA A 113 -6.85 20.47 -6.88
N GLY A 114 -6.68 19.26 -6.34
CA GLY A 114 -5.39 18.66 -6.06
C GLY A 114 -4.50 18.53 -7.29
N VAL A 115 -3.28 18.04 -7.10
CA VAL A 115 -2.25 18.06 -8.16
C VAL A 115 -2.72 17.25 -9.37
N LYS A 116 -2.82 17.90 -10.54
CA LYS A 116 -3.31 17.26 -11.77
C LYS A 116 -2.28 16.30 -12.35
N ASP A 117 -2.68 15.07 -12.61
CA ASP A 117 -1.86 14.06 -13.27
C ASP A 117 -1.59 14.43 -14.73
N GLN A 118 -0.45 13.96 -15.27
CA GLN A 118 -0.07 14.17 -16.67
C GLN A 118 -0.43 12.97 -17.57
N ILE A 119 -1.03 11.93 -16.98
CA ILE A 119 -1.36 10.67 -17.62
C ILE A 119 -2.84 10.66 -18.03
N LYS A 120 -3.12 10.07 -19.20
CA LYS A 120 -4.46 9.69 -19.64
C LYS A 120 -4.59 8.18 -19.56
N GLY A 121 -5.56 7.70 -18.78
CA GLY A 121 -5.87 6.29 -18.54
C GLY A 121 -7.26 6.17 -17.91
N SER A 122 -7.76 4.96 -17.69
CA SER A 122 -9.16 4.74 -17.29
C SER A 122 -9.42 5.01 -15.80
N THR A 123 -8.37 5.11 -15.00
CA THR A 123 -8.41 5.23 -13.54
C THR A 123 -7.46 6.33 -13.07
N ARG A 124 -7.97 7.28 -12.28
CA ARG A 124 -7.15 8.27 -11.56
C ARG A 124 -6.62 7.65 -10.27
N TYR A 125 -5.34 7.26 -10.30
CA TYR A 125 -4.63 6.66 -9.18
C TYR A 125 -4.01 7.72 -8.28
N ALA A 126 -4.14 7.53 -6.96
CA ALA A 126 -3.33 8.21 -5.96
C ALA A 126 -2.42 7.23 -5.21
N TRP A 127 -1.16 7.62 -4.96
CA TRP A 127 -0.11 6.72 -4.48
C TRP A 127 0.46 7.20 -3.13
N MET A 128 0.44 6.33 -2.11
CA MET A 128 0.96 6.61 -0.77
C MET A 128 2.10 5.63 -0.43
N GLY A 129 3.34 6.10 -0.35
CA GLY A 129 4.52 5.24 -0.14
C GLY A 129 5.09 5.35 1.27
N ALA A 130 5.23 4.24 2.00
CA ALA A 130 5.79 4.21 3.35
C ALA A 130 7.21 3.65 3.41
N GLY A 131 8.10 4.37 4.10
CA GLY A 131 9.50 4.00 4.27
C GLY A 131 10.31 4.08 2.97
N GLN A 132 11.61 3.74 3.05
CA GLN A 132 12.54 3.80 1.92
C GLN A 132 12.03 3.04 0.68
N CYS A 133 11.46 1.84 0.86
CA CYS A 133 10.98 1.03 -0.25
C CYS A 133 9.70 1.61 -0.88
N GLY A 134 8.69 1.95 -0.06
CA GLY A 134 7.44 2.53 -0.54
C GLY A 134 7.65 3.85 -1.25
N GLY A 135 8.49 4.74 -0.70
CA GLY A 135 8.86 6.01 -1.32
C GLY A 135 9.50 5.86 -2.71
N ARG A 136 10.42 4.90 -2.88
CA ARG A 136 11.06 4.60 -4.18
C ARG A 136 10.12 3.97 -5.21
N ILE A 137 9.09 3.25 -4.78
CA ILE A 137 8.06 2.73 -5.70
C ILE A 137 7.18 3.88 -6.18
N VAL A 138 6.75 4.75 -5.26
CA VAL A 138 5.93 5.93 -5.56
C VAL A 138 6.69 6.96 -6.41
N GLN A 139 8.02 7.07 -6.27
CA GLN A 139 8.85 7.85 -7.18
C GLN A 139 8.72 7.35 -8.64
N SER A 140 8.81 6.04 -8.89
CA SER A 140 8.67 5.53 -10.27
C SER A 140 7.27 5.74 -10.87
N PHE A 141 6.22 5.88 -10.06
CA PHE A 141 4.92 6.37 -10.54
C PHE A 141 4.95 7.88 -10.86
N TYR A 142 5.64 8.69 -10.05
CA TYR A 142 5.87 10.11 -10.34
C TYR A 142 6.65 10.32 -11.64
N ASP A 143 7.69 9.53 -11.89
CA ASP A 143 8.51 9.61 -13.09
C ASP A 143 7.70 9.32 -14.38
N LEU A 144 6.72 8.42 -14.31
CA LEU A 144 5.77 8.14 -15.41
C LEU A 144 4.72 9.26 -15.63
N GLY A 145 4.52 10.14 -14.65
CA GLY A 145 3.57 11.26 -14.72
C GLY A 145 2.34 11.19 -13.82
N TYR A 146 2.26 10.21 -12.90
CA TYR A 146 1.27 10.25 -11.80
C TYR A 146 1.73 11.34 -10.83
N ARG A 147 1.01 12.46 -10.79
CA ARG A 147 1.35 13.59 -9.91
C ARG A 147 0.65 13.49 -8.56
N LYS A 148 -0.37 12.64 -8.39
CA LYS A 148 -1.00 12.34 -7.09
C LYS A 148 -0.18 11.34 -6.28
N VAL A 149 0.95 11.82 -5.75
CA VAL A 149 1.90 11.02 -4.95
C VAL A 149 2.10 11.61 -3.56
N LEU A 150 2.37 10.76 -2.57
CA LEU A 150 2.75 11.14 -1.21
C LEU A 150 3.77 10.14 -0.66
N ALA A 151 4.98 10.60 -0.33
CA ALA A 151 6.05 9.79 0.25
C ALA A 151 6.20 10.06 1.75
N ILE A 152 6.10 9.03 2.58
CA ILE A 152 6.00 9.12 4.04
C ILE A 152 7.13 8.28 4.68
N ASN A 153 7.94 8.88 5.55
CA ASN A 153 8.98 8.14 6.28
C ASN A 153 9.27 8.77 7.66
N THR A 154 10.04 8.06 8.49
CA THR A 154 10.55 8.52 9.80
C THR A 154 12.00 9.02 9.72
N THR A 155 12.57 9.14 8.51
CA THR A 155 13.96 9.54 8.30
C THR A 155 14.09 10.45 7.08
N HIS A 156 14.66 11.65 7.27
CA HIS A 156 14.86 12.64 6.21
C HIS A 156 15.73 12.13 5.07
N HIS A 157 16.84 11.45 5.38
CA HIS A 157 17.84 11.00 4.40
C HIS A 157 17.27 10.18 3.23
N ASP A 158 16.23 9.39 3.46
CA ASP A 158 15.54 8.64 2.40
C ASP A 158 14.60 9.53 1.56
N LEU A 159 13.91 10.48 2.22
CA LEU A 159 12.97 11.38 1.56
C LEU A 159 13.69 12.41 0.68
N ASP A 160 14.86 12.88 1.11
CA ASP A 160 15.69 13.81 0.35
C ASP A 160 16.23 13.21 -0.95
N LEU A 161 16.36 11.87 -1.01
CA LEU A 161 16.83 11.11 -2.18
C LEU A 161 15.74 10.81 -3.23
N LEU A 162 14.47 11.17 -2.98
CA LEU A 162 13.38 10.97 -3.95
C LEU A 162 13.19 12.24 -4.80
N ASP A 163 13.07 12.13 -6.12
CA ASP A 163 12.85 13.26 -7.03
C ASP A 163 11.37 13.72 -7.08
N ILE A 164 10.76 13.81 -5.89
CA ILE A 164 9.37 14.20 -5.62
C ILE A 164 9.35 15.62 -5.00
N PRO A 165 8.35 16.48 -5.29
CA PRO A 165 8.17 17.78 -4.65
C PRO A 165 8.15 17.72 -3.12
N LYS A 166 8.66 18.76 -2.46
CA LYS A 166 8.72 18.81 -0.98
C LYS A 166 7.34 18.78 -0.33
N ASP A 167 6.34 19.44 -0.93
CA ASP A 167 4.94 19.38 -0.49
C ASP A 167 4.28 18.00 -0.63
N GLN A 168 4.95 17.03 -1.26
CA GLN A 168 4.50 15.65 -1.44
C GLN A 168 5.36 14.65 -0.64
N LYS A 169 6.15 15.16 0.32
CA LYS A 169 6.95 14.38 1.27
C LYS A 169 6.50 14.71 2.69
N PHE A 170 6.36 13.67 3.53
CA PHE A 170 6.02 13.82 4.93
C PHE A 170 7.02 13.09 5.82
N LEU A 171 7.64 13.81 6.76
CA LEU A 171 8.39 13.19 7.84
C LEU A 171 7.48 13.01 9.06
N MET A 172 7.38 11.77 9.52
CA MET A 172 6.91 11.46 10.87
C MET A 172 8.11 11.58 11.83
N ASP A 173 8.33 12.76 12.41
CA ASP A 173 9.47 12.95 13.33
C ASP A 173 9.25 12.17 14.63
N ILE A 174 10.14 11.20 14.85
CA ILE A 174 10.20 10.35 16.05
C ILE A 174 11.65 10.21 16.56
N GLY A 175 12.51 11.19 16.24
CA GLY A 175 13.95 11.20 16.56
C GLY A 175 14.84 10.55 15.50
N GLU A 176 16.16 10.84 15.57
CA GLU A 176 17.15 10.59 14.51
C GLU A 176 17.27 9.13 14.03
N GLU A 177 17.01 8.15 14.89
CA GLU A 177 17.06 6.71 14.53
C GLU A 177 15.84 6.25 13.70
N GLY A 178 14.81 7.09 13.57
CA GLY A 178 13.53 6.73 12.94
C GLY A 178 12.87 5.54 13.64
N ALA A 179 12.31 4.60 12.86
CA ALA A 179 11.74 3.35 13.37
C ALA A 179 12.65 2.13 13.15
N GLY A 180 13.74 2.25 12.39
CA GLY A 180 14.69 1.15 12.11
C GLY A 180 14.02 -0.16 11.65
N LYS A 181 14.09 -1.19 12.50
CA LYS A 181 13.44 -2.51 12.32
C LYS A 181 12.27 -2.75 13.30
N ASP A 182 11.78 -1.72 13.97
CA ASP A 182 10.66 -1.79 14.92
C ASP A 182 9.34 -1.41 14.25
N VAL A 183 8.45 -2.40 14.11
CA VAL A 183 7.12 -2.26 13.50
C VAL A 183 6.15 -1.55 14.44
N GLN A 184 6.29 -1.69 15.76
CA GLN A 184 5.43 -1.02 16.73
C GLN A 184 5.72 0.49 16.75
N ARG A 185 7.00 0.88 16.76
CA ARG A 185 7.41 2.29 16.65
C ARG A 185 6.98 2.92 15.31
N GLY A 186 7.00 2.14 14.21
CA GLY A 186 6.47 2.57 12.91
C GLY A 186 4.95 2.74 12.84
N LYS A 187 4.21 2.05 13.72
CA LYS A 187 2.74 2.12 13.87
C LYS A 187 2.33 3.30 14.76
N GLU A 188 3.02 3.49 15.88
CA GLU A 188 2.85 4.64 16.78
C GLU A 188 3.12 5.97 16.05
N ALA A 189 4.14 6.02 15.18
CA ALA A 189 4.42 7.18 14.33
C ALA A 189 3.22 7.61 13.46
N VAL A 190 2.54 6.66 12.79
CA VAL A 190 1.37 6.97 11.97
C VAL A 190 0.16 7.35 12.82
N GLN A 191 0.04 6.81 14.04
CA GLN A 191 -1.01 7.20 14.98
C GLN A 191 -0.82 8.64 15.48
N GLN A 192 0.41 9.02 15.82
CA GLN A 192 0.76 10.39 16.24
C GLN A 192 0.48 11.41 15.13
N TYR A 193 0.90 11.13 13.90
CA TYR A 193 0.78 12.06 12.76
C TYR A 193 -0.45 11.79 11.86
N GLN A 194 -1.47 11.09 12.36
CA GLN A 194 -2.62 10.67 11.54
C GLN A 194 -3.38 11.87 10.94
N GLN A 195 -3.46 12.99 11.65
CA GLN A 195 -4.23 14.16 11.21
C GLN A 195 -3.49 14.93 10.11
N GLU A 196 -2.19 15.12 10.27
CA GLU A 196 -1.28 15.79 9.35
C GLU A 196 -1.17 15.03 8.04
N ILE A 197 -0.98 13.70 8.09
CA ILE A 197 -0.98 12.84 6.91
C ILE A 197 -2.35 12.91 6.21
N THR A 198 -3.46 12.90 6.95
CA THR A 198 -4.82 13.02 6.36
C THR A 198 -5.04 14.38 5.68
N HIS A 199 -4.61 15.48 6.31
CA HIS A 199 -4.68 16.83 5.73
C HIS A 199 -3.84 16.94 4.45
N LEU A 200 -2.61 16.44 4.49
CA LEU A 200 -1.71 16.46 3.34
C LEU A 200 -2.21 15.57 2.20
N THR A 201 -2.83 14.43 2.52
CA THR A 201 -3.51 13.55 1.56
C THR A 201 -4.60 14.31 0.80
N ARG A 202 -5.49 15.04 1.49
CA ARG A 202 -6.54 15.87 0.86
C ARG A 202 -5.94 16.95 -0.04
N LYS A 203 -5.09 17.81 0.53
CA LYS A 203 -4.41 18.92 -0.18
C LYS A 203 -3.71 18.45 -1.47
N THR A 204 -3.11 17.26 -1.43
CA THR A 204 -2.32 16.73 -2.56
C THR A 204 -3.18 16.06 -3.62
N PHE A 205 -4.14 15.23 -3.21
CA PHE A 205 -4.90 14.36 -4.13
C PHE A 205 -6.20 15.01 -4.64
N GLY A 206 -6.78 15.95 -3.87
CA GLY A 206 -8.03 16.63 -4.19
C GLY A 206 -9.26 15.74 -4.07
N ASN A 207 -10.29 16.01 -4.88
CA ASN A 207 -11.49 15.15 -4.96
C ASN A 207 -11.46 14.17 -6.15
N GLU A 208 -10.54 14.35 -7.11
CA GLU A 208 -10.51 13.61 -8.38
C GLU A 208 -9.67 12.31 -8.29
N VAL A 209 -10.07 11.33 -7.47
CA VAL A 209 -9.38 10.03 -7.32
C VAL A 209 -10.36 8.88 -7.39
N ASP A 210 -10.04 7.86 -8.20
CA ASP A 210 -10.89 6.68 -8.40
C ASP A 210 -10.38 5.46 -7.59
N ARG A 211 -9.06 5.42 -7.33
CA ARG A 211 -8.38 4.34 -6.60
C ARG A 211 -7.14 4.86 -5.88
N ILE A 212 -6.89 4.36 -4.67
CA ILE A 212 -5.71 4.69 -3.86
C ILE A 212 -4.87 3.43 -3.68
N MET A 213 -3.56 3.55 -3.80
CA MET A 213 -2.62 2.45 -3.68
C MET A 213 -1.55 2.78 -2.63
N VAL A 214 -1.43 1.93 -1.61
CA VAL A 214 -0.45 2.07 -0.53
C VAL A 214 0.76 1.17 -0.82
N CYS A 215 1.97 1.74 -0.93
CA CYS A 215 3.19 1.02 -1.26
C CYS A 215 4.08 0.86 -0.02
N VAL A 216 4.43 -0.38 0.37
CA VAL A 216 5.14 -0.69 1.63
C VAL A 216 6.19 -1.79 1.47
N GLY A 217 7.20 -1.78 2.35
CA GLY A 217 8.18 -2.87 2.48
C GLY A 217 8.00 -3.63 3.79
N ALA A 218 7.62 -4.91 3.73
CA ALA A 218 7.12 -5.68 4.88
C ALA A 218 8.17 -5.90 5.99
N GLY A 219 9.45 -6.04 5.63
CA GLY A 219 10.53 -6.33 6.58
C GLY A 219 11.09 -5.13 7.35
N GLY A 220 10.70 -3.89 7.00
CA GLY A 220 11.20 -2.66 7.62
C GLY A 220 10.28 -2.11 8.71
N GLY A 221 10.83 -1.43 9.73
CA GLY A 221 10.06 -0.90 10.86
C GLY A 221 9.00 0.12 10.41
N THR A 222 9.43 1.18 9.71
CA THR A 222 8.50 2.18 9.16
C THR A 222 7.57 1.56 8.11
N GLY A 223 8.11 0.90 7.09
CA GLY A 223 7.33 0.39 5.96
C GLY A 223 6.23 -0.58 6.40
N GLY A 224 6.56 -1.54 7.27
CA GLY A 224 5.62 -2.50 7.83
C GLY A 224 4.66 -1.87 8.85
N GLY A 225 5.19 -1.16 9.84
CA GLY A 225 4.39 -0.57 10.93
C GLY A 225 3.38 0.48 10.46
N SER A 226 3.73 1.24 9.42
CA SER A 226 2.86 2.26 8.86
C SER A 226 1.74 1.70 7.97
N ALA A 227 1.83 0.45 7.49
CA ALA A 227 0.94 -0.09 6.46
C ALA A 227 -0.55 0.03 6.81
N SER A 228 -0.97 -0.56 7.94
CA SER A 228 -2.37 -0.58 8.38
C SER A 228 -2.91 0.82 8.69
N GLY A 229 -2.08 1.70 9.26
CA GLY A 229 -2.43 3.08 9.55
C GLY A 229 -2.62 3.94 8.28
N LEU A 230 -1.80 3.74 7.25
CA LEU A 230 -2.00 4.39 5.96
C LEU A 230 -3.22 3.84 5.20
N ILE A 231 -3.51 2.54 5.32
CA ILE A 231 -4.74 1.93 4.76
C ILE A 231 -5.99 2.54 5.42
N GLU A 232 -5.99 2.75 6.75
CA GLU A 232 -7.05 3.49 7.42
C GLU A 232 -7.20 4.93 6.90
N ILE A 233 -6.10 5.66 6.74
CA ILE A 233 -6.11 7.04 6.23
C ILE A 233 -6.65 7.08 4.80
N ALA A 234 -6.18 6.18 3.94
CA ALA A 234 -6.69 6.02 2.57
C ALA A 234 -8.19 5.72 2.55
N LYS A 235 -8.71 4.85 3.43
CA LYS A 235 -10.16 4.58 3.56
C LYS A 235 -10.94 5.79 4.10
N LYS A 236 -10.40 6.51 5.09
CA LYS A 236 -10.99 7.74 5.65
C LYS A 236 -11.08 8.83 4.57
N TYR A 237 -10.04 8.99 3.75
CA TYR A 237 -10.00 9.91 2.61
C TYR A 237 -10.92 9.46 1.45
N ALA A 238 -10.95 8.18 1.09
CA ALA A 238 -11.87 7.62 0.09
C ALA A 238 -13.34 7.90 0.44
N ARG A 239 -13.73 7.71 1.71
CA ARG A 239 -15.07 8.04 2.21
C ARG A 239 -15.35 9.55 2.15
N TYR A 240 -14.35 10.38 2.47
CA TYR A 240 -14.46 11.85 2.41
C TYR A 240 -14.73 12.38 1.00
N ILE A 241 -14.08 11.82 -0.03
CA ILE A 241 -14.34 12.17 -1.45
C ILE A 241 -15.54 11.43 -2.06
N GLY A 242 -16.32 10.70 -1.26
CA GLY A 242 -17.55 10.04 -1.71
C GLY A 242 -17.38 8.72 -2.48
N LEU A 243 -16.20 8.10 -2.48
CA LEU A 243 -16.01 6.82 -3.19
C LEU A 243 -16.86 5.69 -2.59
N SER A 244 -17.72 5.10 -3.42
CA SER A 244 -18.46 3.90 -3.07
C SER A 244 -17.53 2.70 -2.84
N LYS A 245 -17.84 1.86 -1.84
CA LYS A 245 -17.07 0.66 -1.47
C LYS A 245 -15.57 0.97 -1.24
N PRO A 246 -15.19 1.87 -0.31
CA PRO A 246 -13.81 2.30 -0.08
C PRO A 246 -12.85 1.14 0.19
N GLU A 247 -13.32 0.08 0.85
CA GLU A 247 -12.61 -1.18 1.07
C GLU A 247 -12.08 -1.81 -0.24
N LYS A 248 -12.79 -1.67 -1.35
CA LYS A 248 -12.40 -2.16 -2.69
C LYS A 248 -11.66 -1.13 -3.54
N LYS A 249 -11.60 0.13 -3.10
CA LYS A 249 -10.89 1.24 -3.78
C LYS A 249 -9.52 1.55 -3.17
N VAL A 250 -9.17 0.92 -2.05
CA VAL A 250 -7.84 1.00 -1.42
C VAL A 250 -7.10 -0.33 -1.64
N GLY A 251 -6.07 -0.30 -2.49
CA GLY A 251 -5.17 -1.42 -2.74
C GLY A 251 -3.81 -1.24 -2.07
N VAL A 252 -3.03 -2.31 -2.04
CA VAL A 252 -1.71 -2.35 -1.37
C VAL A 252 -0.69 -3.05 -2.27
N ILE A 253 0.47 -2.44 -2.45
CA ILE A 253 1.66 -3.04 -3.05
C ILE A 253 2.67 -3.28 -1.92
N MET A 254 3.02 -4.53 -1.67
CA MET A 254 3.93 -4.93 -0.60
C MET A 254 5.15 -5.65 -1.16
N THR A 255 6.36 -5.20 -0.80
CA THR A 255 7.60 -5.95 -1.10
C THR A 255 7.96 -6.90 0.03
N LEU A 256 8.18 -8.18 -0.30
CA LEU A 256 8.77 -9.17 0.59
C LEU A 256 10.31 -9.07 0.58
N PRO A 257 11.00 -9.34 1.72
CA PRO A 257 12.46 -9.34 1.79
C PRO A 257 13.08 -10.53 1.04
N THR A 258 14.34 -10.39 0.64
CA THR A 258 15.11 -11.50 0.06
C THR A 258 15.64 -12.45 1.13
N VAL A 259 16.02 -13.67 0.77
CA VAL A 259 16.45 -14.70 1.75
C VAL A 259 17.62 -14.22 2.62
N GLY A 260 18.56 -13.48 2.04
CA GLY A 260 19.68 -12.87 2.79
C GLY A 260 19.26 -11.74 3.76
N GLU A 261 18.10 -11.11 3.56
CA GLU A 261 17.55 -10.11 4.48
C GLU A 261 16.66 -10.76 5.55
N ALA A 262 15.86 -11.76 5.15
CA ALA A 262 15.06 -12.62 6.03
C ALA A 262 15.91 -13.49 6.97
N SER A 263 17.19 -13.71 6.63
CA SER A 263 18.19 -14.30 7.54
C SER A 263 18.40 -13.51 8.84
N SER A 264 17.92 -12.27 8.93
CA SER A 264 17.76 -11.53 10.19
C SER A 264 16.39 -11.85 10.80
N PRO A 265 16.27 -12.55 11.94
CA PRO A 265 14.99 -13.09 12.40
C PRO A 265 13.90 -12.03 12.58
N LYS A 266 14.26 -10.83 13.08
CA LYS A 266 13.34 -9.68 13.16
C LYS A 266 12.77 -9.25 11.81
N VAL A 267 13.54 -9.35 10.72
CA VAL A 267 13.08 -8.99 9.36
C VAL A 267 12.11 -10.03 8.81
N ALA A 268 12.37 -11.32 9.04
CA ALA A 268 11.43 -12.40 8.71
C ALA A 268 10.15 -12.31 9.53
N GLU A 269 10.26 -12.04 10.84
CA GLU A 269 9.13 -11.87 11.76
C GLU A 269 8.25 -10.67 11.37
N ASN A 270 8.87 -9.50 11.14
CA ASN A 270 8.17 -8.31 10.64
C ASN A 270 7.44 -8.61 9.32
N ALA A 271 8.16 -9.17 8.35
CA ALA A 271 7.60 -9.46 7.03
C ALA A 271 6.46 -10.48 7.11
N TRP A 272 6.59 -11.54 7.91
CA TRP A 272 5.55 -12.55 8.10
C TRP A 272 4.32 -11.96 8.80
N LYS A 273 4.48 -11.17 9.87
CA LYS A 273 3.36 -10.51 10.58
C LYS A 273 2.59 -9.56 9.66
N VAL A 274 3.29 -8.61 9.06
CA VAL A 274 2.70 -7.59 8.17
C VAL A 274 2.04 -8.24 6.95
N ALA A 275 2.69 -9.23 6.35
CA ALA A 275 2.11 -9.90 5.20
C ALA A 275 0.89 -10.76 5.57
N THR A 276 0.86 -11.38 6.75
CA THR A 276 -0.32 -12.11 7.25
C THR A 276 -1.48 -11.15 7.52
N GLU A 277 -1.25 -10.05 8.26
CA GLU A 277 -2.24 -9.01 8.54
C GLU A 277 -2.86 -8.45 7.24
N LEU A 278 -2.03 -8.06 6.27
CA LEU A 278 -2.51 -7.55 4.98
C LEU A 278 -3.25 -8.62 4.16
N SER A 279 -2.83 -9.89 4.25
CA SER A 279 -3.51 -11.01 3.58
C SER A 279 -4.90 -11.26 4.14
N GLU A 280 -5.06 -11.18 5.46
CA GLU A 280 -6.37 -11.30 6.13
C GLU A 280 -7.29 -10.13 5.73
N LEU A 281 -6.77 -8.90 5.68
CA LEU A 281 -7.53 -7.75 5.15
C LEU A 281 -7.97 -7.97 3.70
N ALA A 282 -7.11 -8.55 2.85
CA ALA A 282 -7.42 -8.79 1.45
C ALA A 282 -8.44 -9.92 1.25
N ALA A 283 -8.29 -11.03 1.98
CA ALA A 283 -9.22 -12.17 1.96
C ALA A 283 -10.61 -11.76 2.46
N ASN A 284 -10.68 -10.95 3.52
CA ASN A 284 -11.92 -10.38 4.05
C ASN A 284 -12.51 -9.25 3.16
N GLY A 285 -11.91 -8.96 1.99
CA GLY A 285 -12.38 -7.93 1.06
C GLY A 285 -12.25 -6.49 1.58
N GLN A 286 -11.45 -6.29 2.63
CA GLN A 286 -11.20 -4.98 3.26
C GLN A 286 -10.12 -4.16 2.53
N ILE A 287 -9.29 -4.78 1.69
CA ILE A 287 -8.43 -4.09 0.71
C ILE A 287 -8.54 -4.79 -0.64
N SER A 288 -8.39 -4.05 -1.74
CA SER A 288 -8.27 -4.64 -3.08
C SER A 288 -7.60 -3.67 -4.08
N PRO A 289 -6.66 -4.14 -4.91
CA PRO A 289 -5.98 -5.45 -4.84
C PRO A 289 -4.86 -5.47 -3.78
N LEU A 290 -4.46 -6.66 -3.31
CA LEU A 290 -3.18 -6.87 -2.62
C LEU A 290 -2.15 -7.46 -3.60
N ILE A 291 -1.00 -6.83 -3.76
CA ILE A 291 0.02 -7.19 -4.75
C ILE A 291 1.37 -7.44 -4.05
N PHE A 292 1.90 -8.65 -4.23
CA PHE A 292 3.12 -9.14 -3.58
C PHE A 292 4.33 -9.07 -4.52
N ILE A 293 5.24 -8.13 -4.29
CA ILE A 293 6.53 -8.04 -5.00
C ILE A 293 7.55 -8.90 -4.24
N ASP A 294 8.02 -9.99 -4.84
CA ASP A 294 9.05 -10.84 -4.22
C ASP A 294 10.44 -10.45 -4.73
N ASN A 295 11.16 -9.67 -3.91
CA ASN A 295 12.50 -9.21 -4.21
C ASN A 295 13.49 -10.37 -4.48
N ASP A 296 13.23 -11.58 -3.98
CA ASP A 296 14.12 -12.73 -4.19
C ASP A 296 13.91 -13.36 -5.56
N LYS A 297 12.64 -13.54 -5.97
CA LYS A 297 12.27 -13.91 -7.34
C LYS A 297 12.86 -12.92 -8.34
N ILE A 298 12.80 -11.63 -8.04
CA ILE A 298 13.35 -10.56 -8.90
C ILE A 298 14.88 -10.62 -8.98
N LYS A 299 15.61 -10.85 -7.88
CA LYS A 299 17.07 -11.10 -7.92
C LYS A 299 17.43 -12.29 -8.81
N ARG A 300 16.60 -13.35 -8.82
CA ARG A 300 16.78 -14.53 -9.70
C ARG A 300 16.41 -14.26 -11.17
N MET A 301 15.48 -13.34 -11.45
CA MET A 301 15.07 -12.97 -12.81
C MET A 301 16.04 -12.02 -13.54
N TYR A 302 16.77 -11.16 -12.81
CA TYR A 302 17.67 -10.15 -13.40
C TYR A 302 19.14 -10.30 -12.95
N PRO A 303 19.80 -11.43 -13.25
CA PRO A 303 21.22 -11.61 -12.93
C PRO A 303 22.11 -10.62 -13.71
N GLY A 304 23.22 -10.22 -13.09
CA GLY A 304 24.28 -9.41 -13.74
C GLY A 304 24.01 -7.90 -13.85
N MET A 305 22.83 -7.40 -13.47
CA MET A 305 22.56 -5.96 -13.42
C MET A 305 23.40 -5.23 -12.35
N THR A 306 23.76 -3.96 -12.62
CA THR A 306 24.47 -3.14 -11.63
C THR A 306 23.54 -2.71 -10.48
N VAL A 307 24.07 -2.60 -9.26
CA VAL A 307 23.30 -2.17 -8.07
C VAL A 307 22.64 -0.81 -8.26
N LYS A 308 23.27 0.11 -9.00
CA LYS A 308 22.73 1.45 -9.31
C LYS A 308 21.49 1.37 -10.22
N SER A 309 21.49 0.49 -11.21
CA SER A 309 20.39 0.35 -12.19
C SER A 309 19.28 -0.61 -11.76
N PHE A 310 19.60 -1.59 -10.91
CA PHE A 310 18.71 -2.70 -10.54
C PHE A 310 17.36 -2.22 -9.99
N TRP A 311 17.34 -1.61 -8.79
CA TRP A 311 16.08 -1.20 -8.15
C TRP A 311 15.28 -0.14 -8.95
N PRO A 312 15.88 0.91 -9.55
CA PRO A 312 15.14 1.82 -10.41
C PRO A 312 14.47 1.14 -11.61
N THR A 313 15.15 0.18 -12.26
CA THR A 313 14.57 -0.57 -13.39
C THR A 313 13.40 -1.44 -12.94
N ILE A 314 13.53 -2.11 -11.79
CA ILE A 314 12.47 -2.96 -11.21
C ILE A 314 11.23 -2.13 -10.87
N ASN A 315 11.41 -1.03 -10.13
CA ASN A 315 10.31 -0.15 -9.74
C ASN A 315 9.64 0.49 -10.97
N SER A 316 10.42 0.89 -11.98
CA SER A 316 9.90 1.39 -13.26
C SER A 316 9.13 0.32 -14.04
N THR A 317 9.54 -0.95 -13.95
CA THR A 317 8.83 -2.06 -14.62
C THR A 317 7.51 -2.37 -13.91
N VAL A 318 7.48 -2.37 -12.57
CA VAL A 318 6.26 -2.51 -11.78
C VAL A 318 5.29 -1.35 -12.06
N ALA A 319 5.78 -0.11 -12.02
CA ALA A 319 4.95 1.06 -12.30
C ALA A 319 4.46 1.09 -13.75
N GLY A 320 5.32 0.69 -14.70
CA GLY A 320 4.99 0.57 -16.12
C GLY A 320 3.95 -0.51 -16.42
N LEU A 321 3.90 -1.63 -15.69
CA LEU A 321 2.83 -2.62 -15.83
C LEU A 321 1.46 -2.02 -15.51
N PHE A 322 1.32 -1.37 -14.36
CA PHE A 322 0.10 -0.66 -13.97
C PHE A 322 -0.31 0.39 -15.00
N ASP A 323 0.66 1.20 -15.44
CA ASP A 323 0.43 2.27 -16.40
C ASP A 323 -0.02 1.75 -17.77
N ILE A 324 0.54 0.63 -18.23
CA ILE A 324 0.11 -0.02 -19.48
C ILE A 324 -1.32 -0.57 -19.35
N PHE A 325 -1.67 -1.27 -18.26
CA PHE A 325 -3.05 -1.70 -18.07
C PHE A 325 -4.04 -0.53 -18.01
N ASN A 326 -3.70 0.52 -17.25
CA ASN A 326 -4.52 1.73 -17.09
C ASN A 326 -4.69 2.54 -18.40
N ARG A 327 -3.73 2.45 -19.33
CA ARG A 327 -3.83 3.06 -20.66
C ARG A 327 -4.60 2.17 -21.64
N LEU A 328 -4.33 0.87 -21.67
CA LEU A 328 -5.02 -0.06 -22.58
C LEU A 328 -6.52 -0.10 -22.28
N SER A 329 -6.93 -0.09 -21.01
CA SER A 329 -8.34 0.01 -20.58
C SER A 329 -9.05 1.32 -20.98
N ALA A 330 -8.30 2.35 -21.39
CA ALA A 330 -8.83 3.61 -21.90
C ALA A 330 -8.80 3.74 -23.43
N LEU A 331 -8.25 2.74 -24.13
CA LEU A 331 -8.17 2.71 -25.59
C LEU A 331 -9.28 1.85 -26.17
N SER A 332 -9.99 2.38 -27.16
CA SER A 332 -10.86 1.58 -28.01
C SER A 332 -10.03 0.65 -28.89
N SER A 333 -10.47 -0.61 -29.03
CA SER A 333 -9.91 -1.54 -30.02
C SER A 333 -10.76 -1.56 -31.29
N ARG A 334 -10.15 -2.02 -32.40
CA ARG A 334 -10.83 -2.45 -33.63
C ARG A 334 -11.24 -3.93 -33.61
N TYR A 335 -10.72 -4.66 -32.62
CA TYR A 335 -10.87 -6.10 -32.42
C TYR A 335 -11.67 -6.29 -31.11
N THR A 336 -11.19 -7.07 -30.15
CA THR A 336 -11.74 -7.13 -28.79
C THR A 336 -11.12 -6.04 -27.90
N SER A 337 -11.95 -5.17 -27.32
CA SER A 337 -11.52 -4.19 -26.31
C SER A 337 -11.57 -4.78 -24.91
N PHE A 338 -10.52 -4.53 -24.12
CA PHE A 338 -10.53 -4.68 -22.67
C PHE A 338 -10.83 -3.29 -22.07
N ASP A 339 -11.94 -3.14 -21.36
CA ASP A 339 -12.51 -1.82 -21.07
C ASP A 339 -12.24 -1.31 -19.62
N PRO A 340 -12.72 -0.10 -19.23
CA PRO A 340 -12.56 0.40 -17.86
C PRO A 340 -13.26 -0.47 -16.80
N VAL A 341 -14.39 -1.08 -17.14
CA VAL A 341 -15.19 -1.93 -16.24
C VAL A 341 -14.49 -3.28 -16.03
N ASP A 342 -13.92 -3.87 -17.09
CA ASP A 342 -13.05 -5.05 -17.04
C ASP A 342 -11.82 -4.80 -16.14
N TYR A 343 -11.19 -3.63 -16.28
CA TYR A 343 -10.05 -3.29 -15.43
C TYR A 343 -10.46 -3.06 -13.98
N HIS A 344 -11.59 -2.37 -13.75
CA HIS A 344 -12.11 -2.16 -12.41
C HIS A 344 -12.57 -3.46 -11.73
N SER A 345 -13.20 -4.40 -12.45
CA SER A 345 -13.69 -5.66 -11.88
C SER A 345 -12.56 -6.50 -11.31
N ILE A 346 -11.45 -6.63 -12.06
CA ILE A 346 -10.24 -7.35 -11.64
C ILE A 346 -9.58 -6.65 -10.45
N MET A 347 -9.48 -5.31 -10.48
CA MET A 347 -8.91 -4.51 -9.38
C MET A 347 -9.85 -4.36 -8.17
N GLU A 348 -11.07 -4.93 -8.22
CA GLU A 348 -12.03 -5.02 -7.12
C GLU A 348 -12.35 -6.46 -6.71
N ALA A 349 -11.65 -7.46 -7.26
CA ALA A 349 -11.89 -8.89 -7.02
C ALA A 349 -11.70 -9.34 -5.56
N GLY A 350 -11.10 -8.50 -4.71
CA GLY A 350 -10.59 -8.86 -3.38
C GLY A 350 -9.30 -9.68 -3.48
N GLY A 351 -8.80 -10.12 -2.33
CA GLY A 351 -7.65 -11.03 -2.25
C GLY A 351 -6.38 -10.48 -2.92
N CYS A 352 -5.56 -11.42 -3.38
CA CYS A 352 -4.31 -11.15 -4.06
C CYS A 352 -4.53 -10.89 -5.56
N THR A 353 -3.57 -10.20 -6.18
CA THR A 353 -3.53 -9.96 -7.62
C THR A 353 -2.10 -10.14 -8.14
N ILE A 354 -1.98 -10.76 -9.31
CA ILE A 354 -0.72 -10.84 -10.06
C ILE A 354 -0.85 -10.15 -11.42
N MET A 355 0.28 -9.69 -11.94
CA MET A 355 0.47 -9.01 -13.22
C MET A 355 1.74 -9.53 -13.87
N GLY A 356 1.73 -9.65 -15.20
CA GLY A 356 2.83 -10.20 -15.98
C GLY A 356 2.89 -9.63 -17.40
N LEU A 357 4.09 -9.63 -17.98
CA LEU A 357 4.37 -9.24 -19.35
C LEU A 357 5.35 -10.25 -19.97
N THR A 358 4.99 -10.76 -21.14
CA THR A 358 5.86 -11.58 -21.98
C THR A 358 5.91 -11.05 -23.42
N THR A 359 7.04 -11.27 -24.08
CA THR A 359 7.21 -11.05 -25.53
C THR A 359 7.22 -12.41 -26.23
N VAL A 360 6.43 -12.59 -27.28
CA VAL A 360 6.34 -13.86 -28.02
C VAL A 360 7.33 -13.84 -29.20
N PRO A 361 8.44 -14.59 -29.18
CA PRO A 361 9.46 -14.52 -30.23
C PRO A 361 9.10 -15.31 -31.49
N LYS A 362 8.17 -16.27 -31.40
CA LYS A 362 7.80 -17.21 -32.48
C LYS A 362 6.30 -17.18 -32.81
N PHE A 363 5.76 -16.00 -33.10
CA PHE A 363 4.33 -15.76 -33.38
C PHE A 363 3.70 -16.56 -34.54
N LYS A 364 4.48 -17.32 -35.33
CA LYS A 364 3.99 -18.23 -36.38
C LYS A 364 3.63 -19.63 -35.87
N ASP A 365 4.03 -19.99 -34.66
CA ASP A 365 3.72 -21.28 -34.04
C ASP A 365 2.41 -21.17 -33.24
N LYS A 366 1.48 -22.12 -33.49
CA LYS A 366 0.17 -22.18 -32.82
C LYS A 366 0.28 -22.22 -31.30
N TYR A 367 1.31 -22.88 -30.78
CA TYR A 367 1.46 -23.07 -29.34
C TYR A 367 2.21 -21.91 -28.68
N ALA A 368 3.00 -21.12 -29.42
CA ALA A 368 3.89 -20.11 -28.83
C ALA A 368 3.19 -19.00 -28.04
N ILE A 369 1.93 -18.64 -28.36
CA ILE A 369 1.18 -17.65 -27.56
C ILE A 369 0.70 -18.28 -26.24
N SER A 370 0.14 -19.50 -26.30
CA SER A 370 -0.27 -20.27 -25.11
C SER A 370 0.92 -20.61 -24.21
N GLU A 371 2.04 -21.03 -24.78
CA GLU A 371 3.28 -21.29 -24.07
C GLU A 371 3.85 -20.00 -23.46
N ALA A 372 3.80 -18.87 -24.18
CA ALA A 372 4.22 -17.59 -23.63
C ALA A 372 3.31 -17.13 -22.48
N VAL A 373 1.99 -17.35 -22.54
CA VAL A 373 1.06 -17.09 -21.42
C VAL A 373 1.42 -17.94 -20.21
N LYS A 374 1.62 -19.26 -20.38
CA LYS A 374 2.04 -20.18 -19.30
C LYS A 374 3.37 -19.72 -18.67
N ASN A 375 4.38 -19.49 -19.49
CA ASN A 375 5.68 -18.93 -19.08
C ASN A 375 5.54 -17.58 -18.35
N ASN A 376 4.61 -16.70 -18.77
CA ASN A 376 4.39 -15.38 -18.15
C ASN A 376 3.88 -15.54 -16.73
N LEU A 377 2.90 -16.41 -16.50
CA LEU A 377 2.31 -16.65 -15.18
C LEU A 377 3.35 -17.15 -14.17
N GLU A 378 4.21 -18.08 -14.59
CA GLU A 378 5.37 -18.54 -13.81
C GLU A 378 6.38 -17.41 -13.55
N LYS A 379 6.76 -16.67 -14.60
CA LYS A 379 7.82 -15.65 -14.60
C LYS A 379 7.34 -14.24 -14.25
N THR A 380 6.12 -14.10 -13.71
CA THR A 380 5.59 -12.84 -13.16
C THR A 380 6.58 -12.19 -12.18
N LEU A 381 6.63 -10.85 -12.13
CA LEU A 381 7.47 -10.11 -11.17
C LEU A 381 7.05 -10.25 -9.69
N LEU A 382 5.96 -10.98 -9.45
CA LEU A 382 5.26 -11.06 -8.19
C LEU A 382 5.44 -12.46 -7.58
N ALA A 383 5.12 -12.60 -6.29
CA ALA A 383 5.42 -13.82 -5.53
C ALA A 383 4.97 -15.10 -6.23
N GLY A 384 5.85 -16.12 -6.25
CA GLY A 384 5.51 -17.43 -6.80
C GLY A 384 4.67 -18.26 -5.82
N GLY A 385 3.95 -19.27 -6.31
CA GLY A 385 3.17 -20.18 -5.46
C GLY A 385 1.77 -19.68 -5.06
N PHE A 386 1.14 -18.88 -5.92
CA PHE A 386 -0.32 -18.75 -5.95
C PHE A 386 -0.94 -19.96 -6.66
N ASP A 387 -2.07 -20.48 -6.17
CA ASP A 387 -2.87 -21.43 -6.95
C ASP A 387 -3.77 -20.64 -7.91
N LEU A 388 -3.46 -20.73 -9.20
CA LEU A 388 -4.15 -19.95 -10.24
C LEU A 388 -5.60 -20.39 -10.45
N ARG A 389 -5.96 -21.60 -10.02
CA ARG A 389 -7.32 -22.17 -10.14
C ARG A 389 -8.33 -21.52 -9.18
N ASN A 390 -7.84 -20.81 -8.17
CA ASN A 390 -8.65 -20.05 -7.22
C ASN A 390 -8.83 -18.58 -7.66
N ALA A 391 -8.40 -18.22 -8.86
CA ALA A 391 -8.65 -16.91 -9.45
C ALA A 391 -10.15 -16.66 -9.66
N LYS A 392 -10.58 -15.41 -9.49
CA LYS A 392 -11.99 -15.01 -9.68
C LYS A 392 -12.17 -14.28 -11.00
N LEU A 393 -11.21 -13.43 -11.37
CA LEU A 393 -11.19 -12.72 -12.64
C LEU A 393 -9.76 -12.69 -13.19
N ALA A 394 -9.63 -12.75 -14.51
CA ALA A 394 -8.38 -12.56 -15.22
C ALA A 394 -8.58 -11.62 -16.43
N GLY A 395 -7.54 -10.87 -16.76
CA GLY A 395 -7.44 -10.05 -17.95
C GLY A 395 -6.24 -10.51 -18.77
N CYS A 396 -6.46 -10.78 -20.06
CA CYS A 396 -5.39 -11.14 -20.99
C CYS A 396 -5.44 -10.19 -22.18
N ILE A 397 -4.39 -9.38 -22.34
CA ILE A 397 -4.31 -8.36 -23.37
C ILE A 397 -3.14 -8.66 -24.30
N VAL A 398 -3.44 -8.92 -25.56
CA VAL A 398 -2.46 -9.12 -26.62
C VAL A 398 -2.21 -7.78 -27.31
N VAL A 399 -0.94 -7.39 -27.45
CA VAL A 399 -0.54 -6.18 -28.20
C VAL A 399 0.45 -6.59 -29.29
N ALA A 400 0.10 -6.35 -30.55
CA ALA A 400 0.87 -6.77 -31.71
C ALA A 400 1.18 -5.59 -32.64
N GLY A 401 2.29 -5.68 -33.39
CA GLY A 401 2.55 -4.73 -34.48
C GLY A 401 1.49 -4.85 -35.58
N ARG A 402 1.02 -3.73 -36.15
CA ARG A 402 0.03 -3.74 -37.26
C ARG A 402 0.37 -4.73 -38.37
N GLN A 403 1.62 -4.70 -38.85
CA GLN A 403 2.12 -5.61 -39.89
C GLN A 403 2.01 -7.09 -39.49
N LEU A 404 2.10 -7.43 -38.21
CA LEU A 404 1.94 -8.80 -37.72
C LEU A 404 0.47 -9.24 -37.72
N ILE A 405 -0.46 -8.36 -37.35
CA ILE A 405 -1.90 -8.67 -37.42
C ILE A 405 -2.34 -8.83 -38.88
N GLU A 406 -1.88 -7.97 -39.77
CA GLU A 406 -2.25 -7.97 -41.19
C GLU A 406 -1.65 -9.14 -41.98
N SER A 407 -0.43 -9.60 -41.64
CA SER A 407 0.30 -10.62 -42.43
C SER A 407 0.24 -12.04 -41.88
N VAL A 408 0.01 -12.25 -40.58
CA VAL A 408 0.10 -13.59 -39.95
C VAL A 408 -1.27 -14.28 -39.98
N LYS A 409 -1.51 -15.04 -41.06
CA LYS A 409 -2.66 -15.94 -41.17
C LYS A 409 -2.72 -16.90 -39.97
N GLY A 410 -3.90 -17.03 -39.37
CA GLY A 410 -4.13 -17.86 -38.18
C GLY A 410 -3.73 -17.22 -36.85
N LEU A 411 -3.30 -15.95 -36.82
CA LEU A 411 -2.94 -15.28 -35.56
C LEU A 411 -4.12 -15.19 -34.59
N GLN A 412 -5.33 -14.96 -35.10
CA GLN A 412 -6.55 -14.93 -34.28
C GLN A 412 -6.80 -16.29 -33.60
N ASP A 413 -6.73 -17.40 -34.34
CA ASP A 413 -6.92 -18.75 -33.80
C ASP A 413 -5.88 -19.08 -32.72
N ASN A 414 -4.65 -18.59 -32.87
CA ASN A 414 -3.57 -18.75 -31.90
C ASN A 414 -3.78 -17.89 -30.64
N ILE A 415 -4.42 -16.73 -30.78
CA ILE A 415 -4.79 -15.82 -29.68
C ILE A 415 -5.96 -16.41 -28.88
N ASP A 416 -7.04 -16.84 -29.56
CA ASP A 416 -8.18 -17.44 -28.88
C ASP A 416 -7.80 -18.77 -28.20
N TYR A 417 -6.98 -19.61 -28.84
CA TYR A 417 -6.41 -20.79 -28.20
C TYR A 417 -5.59 -20.45 -26.94
N ALA A 418 -4.89 -19.31 -26.91
CA ALA A 418 -4.17 -18.85 -25.71
C ALA A 418 -5.10 -18.31 -24.62
N PHE A 419 -6.22 -17.67 -24.98
CA PHE A 419 -7.27 -17.28 -24.02
C PHE A 419 -7.99 -18.49 -23.42
N ASP A 420 -8.27 -19.52 -24.22
CA ASP A 420 -8.94 -20.74 -23.76
C ASP A 420 -8.01 -21.57 -22.85
N ASN A 421 -6.71 -21.63 -23.17
CA ASN A 421 -5.69 -22.19 -22.27
C ASN A 421 -5.60 -21.40 -20.96
N LEU A 422 -5.74 -20.07 -20.99
CA LEU A 422 -5.79 -19.29 -19.75
C LEU A 422 -7.02 -19.67 -18.92
N SER A 423 -8.17 -19.90 -19.56
CA SER A 423 -9.38 -20.38 -18.89
C SER A 423 -9.15 -21.71 -18.18
N GLU A 424 -8.53 -22.67 -18.86
CA GLU A 424 -8.18 -23.98 -18.29
C GLU A 424 -7.22 -23.85 -17.08
N ILE A 425 -6.21 -22.97 -17.15
CA ILE A 425 -5.27 -22.71 -16.05
C ILE A 425 -5.95 -22.04 -14.84
N THR A 426 -6.88 -21.10 -15.10
CA THR A 426 -7.56 -20.33 -14.05
C THR A 426 -8.86 -20.96 -13.55
N GLY A 427 -9.28 -22.10 -14.11
CA GLY A 427 -10.44 -22.87 -13.67
C GLY A 427 -11.77 -22.14 -13.92
N GLN A 428 -12.29 -21.46 -12.90
CA GLN A 428 -13.61 -20.80 -12.92
C GLN A 428 -13.53 -19.27 -13.02
N ALA A 429 -12.35 -18.70 -13.25
CA ALA A 429 -12.20 -17.25 -13.38
C ALA A 429 -12.92 -16.67 -14.59
N THR A 430 -13.53 -15.49 -14.44
CA THR A 430 -14.06 -14.72 -15.57
C THR A 430 -12.89 -14.10 -16.35
N ILE A 431 -12.78 -14.40 -17.65
CA ILE A 431 -11.69 -13.89 -18.50
C ILE A 431 -12.16 -12.72 -19.36
N HIS A 432 -11.58 -11.56 -19.10
CA HIS A 432 -11.65 -10.37 -19.94
C HIS A 432 -10.53 -10.43 -21.00
N ARG A 433 -10.89 -10.28 -22.29
CA ARG A 433 -10.00 -10.43 -23.44
C ARG A 433 -9.73 -9.07 -24.09
N GLY A 434 -8.47 -8.76 -24.39
CA GLY A 434 -8.10 -7.56 -25.13
C GLY A 434 -7.14 -7.88 -26.28
N ILE A 435 -7.34 -7.25 -27.43
CA ILE A 435 -6.47 -7.35 -28.61
C ILE A 435 -6.23 -5.94 -29.13
N TYR A 436 -4.98 -5.50 -29.23
CA TYR A 436 -4.60 -4.15 -29.65
C TYR A 436 -3.45 -4.16 -30.65
N GLU A 437 -3.41 -3.13 -31.49
CA GLU A 437 -2.31 -2.85 -32.43
C GLU A 437 -1.39 -1.73 -31.91
N ASP A 438 -0.08 -1.85 -32.12
CA ASP A 438 0.85 -0.73 -32.05
C ASP A 438 1.84 -0.70 -33.23
N GLY A 439 2.75 0.29 -33.21
CA GLY A 439 3.75 0.51 -34.25
C GLY A 439 5.07 -0.23 -34.04
N ARG A 440 5.11 -1.35 -33.28
CA ARG A 440 6.34 -2.12 -33.02
C ARG A 440 6.24 -3.53 -33.58
N ASP A 441 7.31 -4.02 -34.19
CA ASP A 441 7.37 -5.35 -34.81
C ASP A 441 7.53 -6.50 -33.79
N CYS A 442 6.75 -6.48 -32.70
CA CYS A 442 6.75 -7.51 -31.68
C CYS A 442 5.37 -7.77 -31.07
N LEU A 443 5.07 -9.05 -30.88
CA LEU A 443 3.90 -9.56 -30.16
C LEU A 443 4.20 -9.60 -28.66
N ARG A 444 3.36 -8.93 -27.86
CA ARG A 444 3.39 -8.93 -26.39
C ARG A 444 2.08 -9.47 -25.85
N VAL A 445 2.15 -10.16 -24.72
CA VAL A 445 0.96 -10.54 -23.95
C VAL A 445 1.11 -10.04 -22.52
N TYR A 446 0.12 -9.28 -22.08
CA TYR A 446 -0.03 -8.74 -20.74
C TYR A 446 -1.10 -9.56 -20.02
N THR A 447 -0.78 -10.10 -18.86
CA THR A 447 -1.72 -10.87 -18.04
C THR A 447 -1.91 -10.18 -16.68
N VAL A 448 -3.15 -10.14 -16.20
CA VAL A 448 -3.48 -9.75 -14.83
C VAL A 448 -4.49 -10.75 -14.29
N ILE A 449 -4.34 -11.21 -13.05
CA ILE A 449 -5.24 -12.18 -12.41
C ILE A 449 -5.53 -11.70 -11.00
N GLY A 450 -6.82 -11.51 -10.68
CA GLY A 450 -7.30 -10.98 -9.40
C GLY A 450 -8.24 -11.93 -8.66
N GLY A 451 -8.40 -11.69 -7.36
CA GLY A 451 -9.23 -12.52 -6.49
C GLY A 451 -8.55 -13.79 -5.99
N LEU A 452 -7.24 -13.93 -6.22
CA LEU A 452 -6.43 -15.06 -5.77
C LEU A 452 -6.35 -15.13 -4.25
N ASP A 453 -6.23 -16.35 -3.71
CA ASP A 453 -5.90 -16.56 -2.31
C ASP A 453 -4.45 -16.16 -1.99
N THR A 454 -4.13 -16.12 -0.70
CA THR A 454 -2.80 -15.77 -0.19
C THR A 454 -1.71 -16.75 -0.65
N CYS A 455 -0.54 -16.23 -1.03
CA CYS A 455 0.65 -17.04 -1.28
C CYS A 455 1.13 -17.72 0.02
N THR A 456 0.72 -18.97 0.24
CA THR A 456 1.04 -19.71 1.47
C THR A 456 2.49 -20.16 1.53
N SER A 457 3.08 -20.58 0.41
CA SER A 457 4.44 -21.13 0.36
C SER A 457 5.52 -20.11 0.76
N ARG A 458 5.45 -18.88 0.24
CA ARG A 458 6.42 -17.83 0.57
C ARG A 458 6.27 -17.33 2.01
N LEU A 459 5.05 -17.34 2.56
CA LEU A 459 4.81 -17.07 3.99
C LEU A 459 5.34 -18.21 4.89
N GLN A 460 5.24 -19.46 4.47
CA GLN A 460 5.83 -20.60 5.18
C GLN A 460 7.37 -20.55 5.16
N GLU A 461 7.99 -20.13 4.05
CA GLU A 461 9.44 -19.89 3.96
C GLU A 461 9.89 -18.77 4.91
N LEU A 462 9.19 -17.63 4.94
CA LEU A 462 9.47 -16.57 5.92
C LEU A 462 9.31 -17.09 7.36
N ARG A 463 8.31 -17.93 7.63
CA ARG A 463 8.10 -18.54 8.95
C ARG A 463 9.20 -19.55 9.33
N SER A 464 9.78 -20.29 8.39
CA SER A 464 10.87 -21.23 8.68
C SER A 464 12.17 -20.51 9.07
N HIS A 465 12.45 -19.33 8.49
CA HIS A 465 13.57 -18.48 8.90
C HIS A 465 13.42 -17.93 10.33
N ILE A 466 12.19 -17.67 10.81
CA ILE A 466 11.95 -17.30 12.22
C ILE A 466 12.30 -18.48 13.14
N ALA A 467 11.84 -19.69 12.80
CA ALA A 467 12.11 -20.90 13.59
C ALA A 467 13.61 -21.24 13.63
N ALA A 468 14.31 -21.17 12.49
CA ALA A 468 15.75 -21.42 12.40
C ALA A 468 16.59 -20.38 13.15
N GLY A 469 16.08 -19.14 13.32
CA GLY A 469 16.71 -18.09 14.11
C GLY A 469 16.39 -18.13 15.62
N SER A 470 15.72 -19.18 16.09
CA SER A 470 15.27 -19.35 17.49
C SER A 470 15.95 -20.53 18.20
N CYS A 471 17.03 -21.07 17.64
CA CYS A 471 17.83 -22.19 18.15
C CYS A 471 19.29 -21.77 18.40
#